data_AF-A0A6C0DPH5-F1
#
_entry.id   AF-A0A6C0DPH5-F1
#
_cell.length_a   1.000
_cell.length_b   1.000
_cell.length_c   1.000
_cell.angle_alpha   90.00
_cell.angle_beta   90.00
_cell.angle_gamma   90.00
#
_symmetry.space_group_name_H-M   'P 1'
#
loop_
_entity.id
_entity.type
_entity.pdbx_description
1 polymer ?
#
loop_
_entity_poly.entity_id
_entity_poly.type
_entity_poly.pdbx_seq_one_letter_code
_entity_poly.pdbx_strand_id
1 'polypeptide(L)'
;MESSDIDLDISWIKENQRLQNIETNYLPELMENIDLFFIYINPNNYIDKVIREKCHLSIDCSNNCSRLSKENLLKIIQTNKKLVKSNTICKYKFLDILTYNIDLEPEHIQNYTKNENIQEASRGFFKVLNIIDDISISPSVFIFHKINSIFFLYQAIETNKNRHTLKSILKKPLVISESESMGSQKATKKVRIDLDKNNIEYREHSHNKIKHANKTRKNIRIMNSIDSSSIVFTSP
;
A
#
# COMPACT_ATOMS: atom_id res chain seq x y z
N MET A 1 9.68 -54.08 2.20
CA MET A 1 10.82 -53.34 1.62
C MET A 1 10.23 -52.12 0.92
N GLU A 2 10.26 -50.97 1.58
CA GLU A 2 9.88 -49.68 0.98
C GLU A 2 10.99 -49.27 0.02
N SER A 3 10.70 -49.30 -1.29
CA SER A 3 11.53 -48.64 -2.31
C SER A 3 11.26 -47.14 -2.21
N SER A 4 12.12 -46.45 -1.49
CA SER A 4 12.23 -45.00 -1.58
C SER A 4 12.82 -44.66 -2.94
N ASP A 5 11.95 -44.49 -3.93
CA ASP A 5 12.32 -43.91 -5.20
C ASP A 5 12.83 -42.50 -4.93
N ILE A 6 14.15 -42.36 -4.98
CA ILE A 6 14.84 -41.08 -5.03
C ILE A 6 14.45 -40.50 -6.40
N ASP A 7 13.37 -39.71 -6.43
CA ASP A 7 12.92 -38.97 -7.61
C ASP A 7 14.04 -38.02 -8.02
N LEU A 8 14.89 -38.48 -8.95
CA LEU A 8 16.01 -37.70 -9.46
C LEU A 8 15.46 -36.42 -10.08
N ASP A 9 15.96 -35.26 -9.64
CA ASP A 9 15.59 -33.98 -10.24
C ASP A 9 16.12 -33.88 -11.68
N ILE A 10 15.28 -34.30 -12.63
CA ILE A 10 15.52 -34.25 -14.07
C ILE A 10 14.99 -32.96 -14.72
N SER A 11 14.62 -31.95 -13.91
CA SER A 11 14.04 -30.70 -14.41
C SER A 11 14.97 -29.98 -15.39
N TRP A 12 16.28 -29.96 -15.11
CA TRP A 12 17.28 -29.36 -15.99
C TRP A 12 17.40 -30.09 -17.34
N ILE A 13 17.25 -31.42 -17.35
CA ILE A 13 17.29 -32.24 -18.57
C ILE A 13 16.09 -31.89 -19.45
N LYS A 14 14.90 -31.84 -18.84
CA LYS A 14 13.66 -31.46 -19.53
C LYS A 14 13.76 -30.05 -20.11
N GLU A 15 14.29 -29.10 -19.34
CA GLU A 15 14.49 -27.74 -19.83
C GLU A 15 15.46 -27.69 -21.02
N ASN A 16 16.60 -28.37 -20.94
CA ASN A 16 17.56 -28.42 -22.04
C ASN A 16 16.98 -29.09 -23.31
N GLN A 17 16.18 -30.15 -23.15
CA GLN A 17 15.48 -30.77 -24.27
C GLN A 17 14.49 -29.80 -24.93
N ARG A 18 13.79 -28.97 -24.14
CA ARG A 18 12.93 -27.91 -24.68
C ARG A 18 13.75 -26.86 -25.42
N LEU A 19 14.91 -26.47 -24.88
CA LEU A 19 15.81 -25.52 -25.53
C LEU A 19 16.38 -26.04 -26.86
N GLN A 20 16.65 -27.34 -26.98
CA GLN A 20 17.11 -27.92 -28.26
C GLN A 20 16.01 -27.98 -29.31
N ASN A 21 14.76 -28.11 -28.88
CA ASN A 21 13.59 -28.14 -29.76
C ASN A 21 12.94 -26.75 -29.95
N ILE A 22 13.66 -25.67 -29.67
CA ILE A 22 13.15 -24.28 -29.74
C ILE A 22 12.55 -23.95 -31.11
N GLU A 23 13.15 -24.42 -32.20
CA GLU A 23 12.68 -24.09 -33.57
C GLU A 23 11.28 -24.64 -33.87
N THR A 24 10.80 -25.62 -33.11
CA THR A 24 9.49 -26.26 -33.30
C THR A 24 8.49 -26.00 -32.17
N ASN A 25 8.95 -25.56 -30.98
CA ASN A 25 8.15 -25.60 -29.75
C ASN A 25 8.12 -24.26 -29.00
N TYR A 26 7.61 -23.26 -29.70
CA TYR A 26 7.59 -21.86 -29.29
C TYR A 26 6.18 -21.42 -28.84
N LEU A 27 5.32 -22.35 -28.46
CA LEU A 27 3.95 -22.01 -28.08
C LEU A 27 3.94 -21.24 -26.74
N PRO A 28 3.18 -20.13 -26.65
CA PRO A 28 2.98 -19.43 -25.38
C PRO A 28 2.33 -20.37 -24.37
N GLU A 29 2.89 -20.42 -23.16
CA GLU A 29 2.38 -21.23 -22.07
C GLU A 29 2.09 -20.40 -20.82
N LEU A 30 1.18 -20.91 -20.01
CA LEU A 30 0.76 -20.30 -18.75
C LEU A 30 1.83 -20.52 -17.68
N MET A 31 2.08 -19.48 -16.88
CA MET A 31 3.08 -19.54 -15.82
C MET A 31 2.46 -20.05 -14.52
N GLU A 32 2.99 -21.14 -13.98
CA GLU A 32 2.59 -21.64 -12.65
C GLU A 32 3.31 -20.92 -11.51
N ASN A 33 4.52 -20.42 -11.76
CA ASN A 33 5.37 -19.80 -10.76
C ASN A 33 5.96 -18.52 -11.32
N ILE A 34 6.04 -17.48 -10.48
CA ILE A 34 6.69 -16.23 -10.81
C ILE A 34 7.62 -15.78 -9.70
N ASP A 35 8.70 -15.11 -10.08
CA ASP A 35 9.62 -14.49 -9.14
C ASP A 35 9.07 -13.14 -8.64
N LEU A 36 9.05 -12.98 -7.32
CA LEU A 36 8.71 -11.75 -6.62
C LEU A 36 10.00 -11.11 -6.10
N PHE A 37 10.19 -9.83 -6.39
CA PHE A 37 11.29 -9.03 -5.89
C PHE A 37 10.79 -7.98 -4.90
N PHE A 38 11.19 -8.07 -3.64
CA PHE A 38 10.90 -7.09 -2.62
C PHE A 38 12.09 -6.14 -2.46
N ILE A 39 11.91 -4.90 -2.92
CA ILE A 39 12.94 -3.86 -2.89
C ILE A 39 12.64 -2.90 -1.75
N TYR A 40 13.58 -2.79 -0.82
CA TYR A 40 13.50 -1.94 0.35
C TYR A 40 14.42 -0.73 0.17
N ILE A 41 13.84 0.45 0.22
CA ILE A 41 14.49 1.74 0.01
C ILE A 41 14.61 2.44 1.37
N ASN A 42 15.79 2.95 1.68
CA ASN A 42 16.06 3.69 2.90
C ASN A 42 15.54 5.14 2.81
N PRO A 43 15.51 5.90 3.93
CA PRO A 43 15.06 7.30 3.91
C PRO A 43 15.90 8.22 3.02
N ASN A 44 17.13 7.83 2.70
CA ASN A 44 18.05 8.55 1.81
C ASN A 44 17.88 8.15 0.33
N ASN A 45 16.82 7.41 -0.03
CA ASN A 45 16.50 6.93 -1.37
C ASN A 45 17.49 5.93 -1.99
N TYR A 46 18.28 5.23 -1.18
CA TYR A 46 19.12 4.11 -1.62
C TYR A 46 18.44 2.77 -1.34
N ILE A 47 18.72 1.79 -2.21
CA ILE A 47 18.28 0.41 -2.01
C ILE A 47 19.07 -0.18 -0.83
N ASP A 48 18.37 -0.53 0.24
CA ASP A 48 18.94 -1.18 1.43
C ASP A 48 18.98 -2.71 1.28
N LYS A 49 17.92 -3.28 0.70
CA LYS A 49 17.78 -4.72 0.56
C LYS A 49 16.90 -5.09 -0.63
N VAL A 50 17.27 -6.17 -1.31
CA VAL A 50 16.41 -6.86 -2.29
C VAL A 50 16.24 -8.30 -1.82
N ILE A 51 14.98 -8.77 -1.76
CA ILE A 51 14.64 -10.16 -1.43
C ILE A 51 13.94 -10.75 -2.65
N ARG A 52 14.32 -11.98 -3.02
CA ARG A 52 13.65 -12.75 -4.07
C ARG A 52 12.89 -13.91 -3.44
N GLU A 53 11.62 -14.05 -3.79
CA GLU A 53 10.79 -15.20 -3.40
C GLU A 53 10.05 -15.73 -4.61
N LYS A 54 9.78 -17.03 -4.65
CA LYS A 54 8.94 -17.64 -5.68
C LYS A 54 7.51 -17.72 -5.18
N CYS A 55 6.57 -17.36 -6.03
CA CYS A 55 5.14 -17.42 -5.73
C CYS A 55 4.42 -18.30 -6.75
N HIS A 56 3.55 -19.18 -6.26
CA HIS A 56 2.68 -19.99 -7.09
C HIS A 56 1.44 -19.20 -7.50
N LEU A 57 1.10 -19.26 -8.79
CA LEU A 57 0.00 -18.57 -9.41
C LEU A 57 -1.17 -19.53 -9.64
N SER A 58 -2.40 -19.03 -9.49
CA SER A 58 -3.58 -19.78 -9.90
C SER A 58 -3.76 -19.65 -11.41
N ILE A 59 -3.89 -20.76 -12.11
CA ILE A 59 -4.18 -20.76 -13.55
C ILE A 59 -5.68 -20.49 -13.75
N ASP A 60 -6.01 -19.45 -14.51
CA ASP A 60 -7.36 -19.17 -14.97
C ASP A 60 -7.51 -19.60 -16.43
N CYS A 61 -8.00 -20.83 -16.62
CA CYS A 61 -8.23 -21.41 -17.95
C CYS A 61 -9.29 -20.64 -18.75
N SER A 62 -10.18 -19.88 -18.10
CA SER A 62 -11.27 -19.17 -18.80
C SER A 62 -10.76 -17.94 -19.55
N ASN A 63 -9.83 -17.21 -18.93
CA ASN A 63 -9.24 -16.00 -19.47
C ASN A 63 -7.85 -16.25 -20.09
N ASN A 64 -7.41 -17.51 -20.15
CA ASN A 64 -6.10 -17.93 -20.59
C ASN A 64 -4.97 -17.08 -19.96
N CYS A 65 -5.01 -16.91 -18.64
CA CYS A 65 -3.99 -16.16 -17.92
C CYS A 65 -3.67 -16.78 -16.56
N SER A 66 -2.47 -16.50 -16.07
CA SER A 66 -2.09 -16.84 -14.69
C SER A 66 -2.44 -15.68 -13.78
N ARG A 67 -3.08 -15.95 -12.65
CA ARG A 67 -3.63 -14.93 -11.75
C ARG A 67 -3.01 -15.01 -10.36
N LEU A 68 -2.64 -13.85 -9.82
CA LEU A 68 -2.38 -13.67 -8.40
C LEU A 68 -3.56 -12.92 -7.79
N SER A 69 -4.31 -13.57 -6.90
CA SER A 69 -5.47 -12.97 -6.26
C SER A 69 -5.08 -11.78 -5.38
N LYS A 70 -5.93 -10.76 -5.32
CA LYS A 70 -5.79 -9.60 -4.44
C LYS A 70 -5.61 -9.99 -2.98
N GLU A 71 -6.23 -11.08 -2.53
CA GLU A 71 -6.10 -11.56 -1.15
C GLU A 71 -4.67 -12.01 -0.87
N ASN A 72 -4.08 -12.78 -1.79
CA ASN A 72 -2.70 -13.23 -1.67
C ASN A 72 -1.73 -12.04 -1.83
N LEU A 73 -2.01 -11.13 -2.76
CA LEU A 73 -1.28 -9.89 -2.94
C LEU A 73 -1.24 -9.06 -1.65
N LEU A 74 -2.40 -8.84 -1.02
CA LEU A 74 -2.51 -8.09 0.23
C LEU A 74 -1.79 -8.80 1.38
N LYS A 75 -1.87 -10.13 1.47
CA LYS A 75 -1.11 -10.92 2.46
C LYS A 75 0.39 -10.71 2.28
N ILE A 76 0.90 -10.87 1.06
CA ILE A 76 2.32 -10.66 0.72
C ILE A 76 2.75 -9.24 1.12
N ILE A 77 1.94 -8.23 0.77
CA ILE A 77 2.24 -6.84 1.10
C ILE A 77 2.30 -6.61 2.60
N GLN A 78 1.37 -7.19 3.36
CA GLN A 78 1.28 -7.02 4.81
C GLN A 78 2.43 -7.71 5.55
N THR A 79 2.80 -8.93 5.14
CA THR A 79 3.90 -9.69 5.74
C THR A 79 5.23 -8.96 5.58
N ASN A 80 5.47 -8.36 4.42
CA ASN A 80 6.74 -7.69 4.09
C ASN A 80 6.86 -6.24 4.61
N LYS A 81 5.82 -5.67 5.23
CA LYS A 81 5.87 -4.30 5.82
C LYS A 81 6.78 -4.18 7.05
N LYS A 82 7.12 -5.30 7.70
CA LYS A 82 7.93 -5.34 8.91
C LYS A 82 9.18 -6.16 8.62
N LEU A 83 10.31 -5.48 8.47
CA LEU A 83 11.59 -6.15 8.38
C LEU A 83 12.27 -6.05 9.75
N VAL A 84 12.62 -7.20 10.33
CA VAL A 84 13.47 -7.23 11.53
C VAL A 84 14.92 -7.14 11.06
N LYS A 85 15.60 -6.04 11.39
CA LYS A 85 17.03 -5.87 11.13
C LYS A 85 17.73 -5.65 12.47
N SER A 86 18.66 -6.53 12.82
CA SER A 86 19.54 -6.40 14.00
C SER A 86 18.80 -5.92 15.27
N ASN A 87 17.85 -6.72 15.76
CA ASN A 87 17.00 -6.44 16.92
C ASN A 87 16.07 -5.22 16.86
N THR A 88 15.99 -4.50 15.73
CA THR A 88 15.05 -3.37 15.57
C THR A 88 14.02 -3.71 14.49
N ILE A 89 12.74 -3.44 14.78
CA ILE A 89 11.66 -3.57 13.80
C ILE A 89 11.69 -2.32 12.90
N CYS A 90 12.28 -2.43 11.72
CA CYS A 90 12.21 -1.41 10.70
C CYS A 90 10.82 -1.48 10.06
N LYS A 91 10.10 -0.36 10.11
CA LYS A 91 8.77 -0.26 9.50
C LYS A 91 8.92 0.33 8.11
N TYR A 92 8.42 -0.42 7.14
CA TYR A 92 8.38 0.02 5.77
C TYR A 92 6.95 0.35 5.36
N LYS A 93 6.79 1.46 4.65
CA LYS A 93 5.58 1.80 3.91
C LYS A 93 5.66 1.10 2.56
N PHE A 94 4.57 0.47 2.15
CA PHE A 94 4.44 0.00 0.78
C PHE A 94 4.29 1.22 -0.16
N LEU A 95 5.04 1.25 -1.26
CA LEU A 95 4.95 2.29 -2.29
C LEU A 95 4.09 1.80 -3.45
N ASP A 96 4.62 0.90 -4.27
CA ASP A 96 4.02 0.46 -5.53
C ASP A 96 4.37 -0.99 -5.88
N ILE A 97 3.56 -1.58 -6.77
CA ILE A 97 3.83 -2.86 -7.43
C ILE A 97 4.11 -2.58 -8.91
N LEU A 98 5.14 -3.24 -9.42
CA LEU A 98 5.50 -3.21 -10.84
C LEU A 98 5.50 -4.64 -11.36
N THR A 99 5.11 -4.84 -12.60
CA THR A 99 5.15 -6.15 -13.26
C THR A 99 5.92 -6.03 -14.54
N TYR A 100 6.82 -7.00 -14.72
CA TYR A 100 7.51 -7.23 -15.96
C TYR A 100 6.99 -8.54 -16.55
N ASN A 101 6.27 -8.44 -17.65
CA ASN A 101 5.74 -9.59 -18.37
C ASN A 101 6.00 -9.42 -19.86
N ILE A 102 6.78 -10.34 -20.44
CA ILE A 102 7.06 -10.39 -21.87
C ILE A 102 6.05 -11.34 -22.51
N ASP A 103 5.06 -10.77 -23.20
CA ASP A 103 4.02 -11.47 -23.97
C ASP A 103 4.37 -11.58 -25.46
N LEU A 104 5.67 -11.65 -25.77
CA LEU A 104 6.17 -11.65 -27.13
C LEU A 104 5.97 -13.01 -27.81
N GLU A 105 5.32 -12.99 -28.95
CA GLU A 105 5.22 -14.17 -29.81
C GLU A 105 6.58 -14.52 -30.45
N PRO A 106 6.83 -15.80 -30.71
CA PRO A 106 8.08 -16.32 -31.29
C PRO A 106 8.54 -15.58 -32.55
N GLU A 107 7.60 -15.32 -33.46
CA GLU A 107 7.83 -14.69 -34.75
C GLU A 107 8.39 -13.26 -34.60
N HIS A 108 8.03 -12.61 -33.49
CA HIS A 108 8.40 -11.23 -33.20
C HIS A 108 9.69 -11.10 -32.38
N ILE A 109 10.23 -12.20 -31.85
CA ILE A 109 11.47 -12.19 -31.02
C ILE A 109 12.65 -11.63 -31.81
N GLN A 110 12.88 -12.11 -33.03
CA GLN A 110 14.01 -11.65 -33.85
C GLN A 110 13.89 -10.16 -34.21
N ASN A 111 12.67 -9.71 -34.50
CA ASN A 111 12.41 -8.31 -34.81
C ASN A 111 12.63 -7.42 -33.60
N TYR A 112 12.24 -7.88 -32.41
CA TYR A 112 12.52 -7.20 -31.16
C TYR A 112 14.03 -7.08 -30.89
N THR A 113 14.81 -8.13 -31.11
CA THR A 113 16.28 -8.09 -30.93
C THR A 113 16.98 -7.14 -31.89
N LYS A 114 16.48 -6.99 -33.12
CA LYS A 114 17.05 -6.11 -34.14
C LYS A 114 16.62 -4.65 -33.99
N ASN A 115 15.72 -4.35 -33.06
CA ASN A 115 15.23 -3.00 -32.84
C ASN A 115 16.31 -2.15 -32.16
N GLU A 116 16.71 -1.03 -32.80
CA GLU A 116 17.74 -0.14 -32.27
C GLU A 116 17.30 0.59 -31.00
N ASN A 117 15.98 0.81 -30.83
CA ASN A 117 15.41 1.48 -29.66
C ASN A 117 14.73 0.50 -28.70
N ILE A 118 15.56 -0.27 -28.00
CA ILE A 118 15.11 -1.29 -27.03
C ILE A 118 14.30 -0.67 -25.89
N GLN A 119 14.59 0.57 -25.49
CA GLN A 119 13.88 1.22 -24.38
C GLN A 119 12.41 1.48 -24.71
N GLU A 120 12.10 1.92 -25.93
CA GLU A 120 10.72 2.11 -26.36
C GLU A 120 10.01 0.78 -26.52
N ALA A 121 10.68 -0.21 -27.13
CA ALA A 121 10.12 -1.53 -27.34
C ALA A 121 9.83 -2.27 -26.01
N SER A 122 10.68 -2.11 -25.00
CA SER A 122 10.51 -2.76 -23.69
C SER A 122 9.49 -2.08 -22.77
N ARG A 123 9.10 -0.83 -23.07
CA ARG A 123 8.18 -0.05 -22.23
C ARG A 123 6.80 -0.71 -22.10
N GLY A 124 6.37 -1.48 -23.09
CA GLY A 124 5.10 -2.21 -23.07
C GLY A 124 5.07 -3.36 -22.06
N PHE A 125 6.22 -3.96 -21.74
CA PHE A 125 6.31 -5.12 -20.84
C PHE A 125 6.35 -4.75 -19.36
N PHE A 126 6.71 -3.51 -19.05
CA PHE A 126 6.85 -3.02 -17.68
C PHE A 126 5.68 -2.11 -17.29
N LYS A 127 4.84 -2.57 -16.36
CA LYS A 127 3.59 -1.89 -15.98
C LYS A 127 3.53 -1.65 -14.47
N VAL A 128 3.01 -0.49 -14.06
CA VAL A 128 2.64 -0.22 -12.67
C VAL A 128 1.25 -0.81 -12.43
N LEU A 129 1.09 -1.56 -11.34
CA LEU A 129 -0.18 -2.21 -11.01
C LEU A 129 -0.88 -1.56 -9.82
N ASN A 130 -2.21 -1.63 -9.85
CA ASN A 130 -3.04 -1.23 -8.73
C ASN A 130 -3.05 -2.33 -7.66
N ILE A 131 -2.99 -1.93 -6.39
CA ILE A 131 -2.96 -2.84 -5.23
C ILE A 131 -4.32 -3.52 -5.00
N ILE A 132 -5.40 -2.91 -5.49
CA ILE A 132 -6.78 -3.32 -5.19
C ILE A 132 -7.22 -4.48 -6.09
N ASP A 133 -6.62 -4.58 -7.27
CA ASP A 133 -7.02 -5.50 -8.32
C ASP A 133 -6.18 -6.79 -8.29
N ASP A 134 -6.71 -7.83 -8.93
CA ASP A 134 -5.95 -9.06 -9.12
C ASP A 134 -4.93 -8.86 -10.23
N ILE A 135 -3.76 -9.50 -10.09
CA ILE A 135 -2.69 -9.40 -11.09
C ILE A 135 -2.88 -10.54 -12.08
N SER A 136 -3.17 -10.21 -13.34
CA SER A 136 -3.18 -11.16 -14.46
C SER A 136 -1.86 -11.11 -15.23
N ILE A 137 -1.30 -12.28 -15.48
CA ILE A 137 -0.07 -12.50 -16.23
C ILE A 137 -0.45 -13.26 -17.51
N SER A 138 -0.21 -12.60 -18.65
CA SER A 138 -0.46 -13.19 -19.96
C SER A 138 0.45 -14.40 -20.20
N PRO A 139 0.01 -15.38 -21.01
CA PRO A 139 0.86 -16.46 -21.47
C PRO A 139 2.12 -15.92 -22.14
N SER A 140 3.23 -16.61 -21.97
CA SER A 140 4.51 -16.22 -22.55
C SER A 140 5.31 -17.45 -22.92
N VAL A 141 6.27 -17.28 -23.83
CA VAL A 141 7.19 -18.36 -24.16
C VAL A 141 7.99 -18.75 -22.92
N PHE A 142 8.20 -20.05 -22.72
CA PHE A 142 8.88 -20.61 -21.53
C PHE A 142 10.24 -19.96 -21.20
N ILE A 143 11.00 -19.50 -22.20
CA ILE A 143 12.28 -18.80 -22.00
C ILE A 143 12.13 -17.49 -21.21
N PHE A 144 10.97 -16.84 -21.33
CA PHE A 144 10.67 -15.57 -20.65
C PHE A 144 10.15 -15.80 -19.23
N HIS A 145 9.73 -17.01 -18.87
CA HIS A 145 9.20 -17.30 -17.53
C HIS A 145 10.22 -17.02 -16.42
N LYS A 146 11.52 -17.19 -16.71
CA LYS A 146 12.62 -16.89 -15.77
C LYS A 146 12.89 -15.39 -15.58
N ILE A 147 12.39 -14.56 -16.49
CA ILE A 147 12.63 -13.11 -16.53
C ILE A 147 11.37 -12.36 -16.10
N ASN A 148 10.19 -12.91 -16.39
CA ASN A 148 8.91 -12.39 -15.94
C ASN A 148 8.86 -12.35 -14.42
N SER A 149 8.48 -11.21 -13.88
CA SER A 149 8.65 -10.95 -12.45
C SER A 149 7.74 -9.84 -11.94
N ILE A 150 7.45 -9.86 -10.64
CA ILE A 150 6.68 -8.82 -9.95
C ILE A 150 7.59 -8.15 -8.92
N PHE A 151 7.66 -6.83 -8.97
CA PHE A 151 8.45 -6.03 -8.04
C PHE A 151 7.53 -5.33 -7.05
N PHE A 152 7.93 -5.37 -5.78
CA PHE A 152 7.26 -4.67 -4.69
C PHE A 152 8.22 -3.66 -4.10
N LEU A 153 7.82 -2.39 -4.12
CA LEU A 153 8.62 -1.29 -3.59
C LEU A 153 8.19 -0.92 -2.17
N TYR A 154 9.17 -0.81 -1.27
CA TYR A 154 8.97 -0.46 0.13
C TYR A 154 9.89 0.68 0.54
N GLN A 155 9.33 1.71 1.16
CA GLN A 155 10.06 2.86 1.68
C GLN A 155 10.17 2.79 3.20
N ALA A 156 11.37 2.93 3.75
CA ALA A 156 11.59 3.00 5.18
C ALA A 156 10.89 4.24 5.78
N ILE A 157 10.18 4.05 6.88
CA ILE A 157 9.58 5.13 7.64
C ILE A 157 10.51 5.47 8.80
N GLU A 158 10.96 6.71 8.88
CA GLU A 158 11.62 7.21 10.08
C GLU A 158 10.62 7.23 11.24
N THR A 159 10.78 6.30 12.17
CA THR A 159 10.04 6.37 13.43
C THR A 159 10.67 7.46 14.29
N ASN A 160 10.17 8.69 14.19
CA ASN A 160 10.46 9.72 15.17
C ASN A 160 10.20 9.15 16.58
N LYS A 161 11.25 9.08 17.41
CA LYS A 161 11.22 8.50 18.77
C LYS A 161 10.28 9.26 19.71
N ASN A 162 9.75 10.41 19.30
CA ASN A 162 8.82 11.24 20.05
C ASN A 162 7.36 10.84 19.77
N ARG A 163 7.01 9.59 20.07
CA ARG A 163 5.59 9.23 20.22
C ARG A 163 5.12 9.77 21.56
N HIS A 164 4.67 11.02 21.58
CA HIS A 164 3.71 11.45 22.59
C HIS A 164 2.49 10.54 22.41
N THR A 165 2.42 9.47 23.20
CA THR A 165 1.21 8.67 23.28
C THR A 165 0.14 9.62 23.77
N LEU A 166 -0.84 9.94 22.90
CA LEU A 166 -2.02 10.67 23.33
C LEU A 166 -2.64 9.85 24.45
N LYS A 167 -2.52 10.35 25.69
CA LYS A 167 -3.07 9.68 26.87
C LYS A 167 -4.57 9.57 26.61
N SER A 168 -5.06 8.34 26.53
CA SER A 168 -6.49 8.07 26.36
C SER A 168 -7.26 8.84 27.44
N ILE A 169 -8.21 9.69 27.02
CA ILE A 169 -9.10 10.44 27.92
C ILE A 169 -9.96 9.48 28.76
N LEU A 170 -10.09 8.22 28.34
CA LEU A 170 -10.83 7.16 29.03
C LEU A 170 -10.01 6.39 30.08
N LYS A 171 -8.68 6.59 30.18
CA LYS A 171 -7.90 5.95 31.24
C LYS A 171 -8.11 6.73 32.55
N LYS A 172 -8.84 6.12 33.48
CA LYS A 172 -8.86 6.56 34.88
C LYS A 172 -7.41 6.54 35.40
N PRO A 173 -6.93 7.61 36.06
CA PRO A 173 -5.62 7.59 36.67
C PRO A 173 -5.57 6.45 37.69
N LEU A 174 -4.64 5.53 37.50
CA LEU A 174 -4.35 4.48 38.46
C LEU A 174 -3.75 5.21 39.67
N VAL A 175 -4.52 5.30 40.74
CA VAL A 175 -4.05 5.81 42.03
C VAL A 175 -2.98 4.84 42.50
N ILE A 176 -1.72 5.23 42.35
CA ILE A 176 -0.62 4.62 43.10
C ILE A 176 -0.81 5.17 44.50
N SER A 177 -1.31 4.32 45.38
CA SER A 177 -1.38 4.58 46.81
C SER A 177 0.03 4.75 47.35
N GLU A 178 0.34 5.93 47.88
CA GLU A 178 0.85 6.10 49.25
C GLU A 178 1.02 7.58 49.57
N SER A 179 0.50 7.95 50.74
CA SER A 179 0.54 9.26 51.41
C SER A 179 -0.44 10.35 50.94
N GLU A 180 -1.07 10.93 51.96
CA GLU A 180 -2.23 11.80 51.93
C GLU A 180 -1.95 13.16 51.27
N SER A 181 -2.82 13.59 50.36
CA SER A 181 -3.19 15.01 50.25
C SER A 181 -4.57 15.17 49.62
N MET A 182 -5.40 15.97 50.30
CA MET A 182 -6.77 16.33 49.94
C MET A 182 -6.81 17.07 48.60
N GLY A 183 -7.10 16.36 47.51
CA GLY A 183 -7.41 16.94 46.20
C GLY A 183 -8.88 16.77 45.86
N SER A 184 -9.67 17.86 45.94
CA SER A 184 -11.10 17.86 45.65
C SER A 184 -11.43 17.22 44.31
N GLN A 185 -12.13 16.08 44.32
CA GLN A 185 -12.74 15.53 43.11
C GLN A 185 -13.78 16.54 42.62
N LYS A 186 -13.49 17.24 41.51
CA LYS A 186 -14.48 18.15 40.91
C LYS A 186 -15.63 17.31 40.40
N ALA A 187 -16.79 17.43 41.05
CA ALA A 187 -18.03 16.82 40.63
C ALA A 187 -18.36 17.28 39.21
N THR A 188 -18.22 16.40 38.22
CA THR A 188 -18.74 16.64 36.89
C THR A 188 -20.26 16.60 36.97
N LYS A 189 -20.92 17.72 36.62
CA LYS A 189 -22.38 17.79 36.54
C LYS A 189 -22.89 16.65 35.66
N LYS A 190 -23.64 15.71 36.26
CA LYS A 190 -24.40 14.71 35.51
C LYS A 190 -25.44 15.45 34.69
N VAL A 191 -25.29 15.44 33.37
CA VAL A 191 -26.32 15.87 32.44
C VAL A 191 -27.35 14.74 32.40
N ARG A 192 -28.56 15.01 32.89
CA ARG A 192 -29.73 14.16 32.62
C ARG A 192 -30.36 14.69 31.36
N ILE A 193 -30.52 13.82 30.36
CA ILE A 193 -31.30 14.12 29.16
C ILE A 193 -32.65 13.48 29.42
N ASP A 194 -33.62 14.29 29.81
CA ASP A 194 -35.01 13.87 29.87
C ASP A 194 -35.53 13.82 28.43
N LEU A 195 -35.71 12.61 27.90
CA LEU A 195 -36.51 12.40 26.69
C LEU A 195 -37.97 12.31 27.11
N ASP A 196 -38.60 13.47 27.31
CA ASP A 196 -40.05 13.53 27.37
C ASP A 196 -40.61 13.34 25.95
N LYS A 197 -41.22 12.18 25.75
CA LYS A 197 -42.04 11.90 24.57
C LYS A 197 -43.28 12.79 24.61
N ASN A 198 -43.52 13.46 23.49
CA ASN A 198 -44.79 14.08 23.08
C ASN A 198 -45.16 15.40 23.75
N ASN A 199 -44.77 16.52 23.12
CA ASN A 199 -45.70 17.48 22.49
C ASN A 199 -44.91 18.70 22.00
N ILE A 200 -44.66 18.77 20.68
CA ILE A 200 -44.17 19.98 20.03
C ILE A 200 -45.37 20.91 19.85
N GLU A 201 -45.64 21.74 20.84
CA GLU A 201 -46.42 22.97 20.64
C GLU A 201 -45.45 24.14 20.47
N TYR A 202 -45.45 24.73 19.28
CA TYR A 202 -44.78 25.98 18.99
C TYR A 202 -45.42 27.09 19.86
N ARG A 203 -44.67 27.62 20.82
CA ARG A 203 -45.05 28.86 21.53
C ARG A 203 -44.10 29.98 21.16
N GLU A 204 -44.68 31.02 20.56
CA GLU A 204 -44.05 32.27 20.21
C GLU A 204 -43.45 32.98 21.43
N HIS A 205 -42.26 33.56 21.25
CA HIS A 205 -41.58 34.35 22.27
C HIS A 205 -42.08 35.80 22.24
N SER A 206 -42.75 36.21 23.32
CA SER A 206 -42.95 37.62 23.68
C SER A 206 -42.01 38.02 24.82
N HIS A 207 -41.56 39.27 24.77
CA HIS A 207 -40.38 39.85 25.38
C HIS A 207 -40.35 40.01 26.93
N ASN A 208 -39.12 40.27 27.40
CA ASN A 208 -38.69 41.14 28.51
C ASN A 208 -38.38 40.50 29.88
N LYS A 209 -37.08 40.34 30.21
CA LYS A 209 -36.28 41.35 30.94
C LYS A 209 -34.82 40.92 31.16
N ILE A 210 -33.98 41.94 31.25
CA ILE A 210 -32.51 41.98 31.14
C ILE A 210 -31.84 41.87 32.52
N LYS A 211 -30.54 41.52 32.49
CA LYS A 211 -29.39 41.88 33.38
C LYS A 211 -28.86 40.67 34.16
N HIS A 212 -27.56 40.32 34.18
CA HIS A 212 -26.34 41.12 34.12
C HIS A 212 -25.21 40.42 33.36
N ALA A 213 -24.40 41.24 32.67
CA ALA A 213 -23.17 40.86 32.00
C ALA A 213 -21.98 40.89 32.96
N ASN A 214 -21.14 39.87 32.94
CA ASN A 214 -19.72 39.98 33.32
C ASN A 214 -18.86 39.47 32.15
N LYS A 215 -18.21 40.44 31.48
CA LYS A 215 -17.31 40.25 30.34
C LYS A 215 -15.99 39.61 30.79
N THR A 216 -15.45 38.69 30.00
CA THR A 216 -14.03 38.64 29.61
C THR A 216 -13.86 37.68 28.42
N ARG A 217 -13.76 38.22 27.20
CA ARG A 217 -13.08 37.54 26.07
C ARG A 217 -12.09 38.52 25.45
N LYS A 218 -10.86 38.04 25.31
CA LYS A 218 -9.72 38.71 24.70
C LYS A 218 -9.99 38.93 23.21
N ASN A 219 -9.65 40.13 22.72
CA ASN A 219 -9.80 40.56 21.33
C ASN A 219 -8.89 39.74 20.39
N ILE A 220 -9.46 39.24 19.30
CA ILE A 220 -8.74 38.89 18.07
C ILE A 220 -8.98 40.04 17.09
N ARG A 221 -7.91 40.70 16.67
CA ARG A 221 -7.93 41.78 15.68
C ARG A 221 -7.85 41.12 14.28
N ILE A 222 -8.93 41.18 13.52
CA ILE A 222 -8.94 40.88 12.08
C ILE A 222 -8.80 42.23 11.36
N MET A 223 -7.71 42.44 10.62
CA MET A 223 -7.60 43.57 9.70
C MET A 223 -8.10 43.12 8.34
N ASN A 224 -9.19 43.71 7.89
CA ASN A 224 -9.56 43.78 6.47
C ASN A 224 -9.31 45.22 6.04
N SER A 225 -8.41 45.42 5.08
CA SER A 225 -8.36 46.62 4.25
C SER A 225 -8.77 46.22 2.84
N ILE A 226 -9.94 46.65 2.43
CA ILE A 226 -10.33 46.76 1.02
C ILE A 226 -9.83 48.14 0.59
N ASP A 227 -9.00 48.19 -0.45
CA ASP A 227 -8.96 49.36 -1.32
C ASP A 227 -8.90 48.90 -2.76
N SER A 228 -9.96 49.27 -3.46
CA SER A 228 -10.19 49.16 -4.89
C SER A 228 -9.44 50.28 -5.62
N SER A 229 -8.58 49.93 -6.58
CA SER A 229 -8.36 50.80 -7.75
C SER A 229 -7.96 49.96 -8.97
N SER A 230 -8.54 50.39 -10.08
CA SER A 230 -8.60 49.81 -11.41
C SER A 230 -7.28 49.88 -12.19
N ILE A 231 -7.20 49.13 -13.30
CA ILE A 231 -6.63 49.48 -14.65
C ILE A 231 -5.82 48.30 -15.26
N VAL A 232 -6.43 47.56 -16.20
CA VAL A 232 -6.22 47.49 -17.68
C VAL A 232 -5.04 46.61 -18.15
N PHE A 233 -5.38 45.68 -19.05
CA PHE A 233 -4.54 44.77 -19.85
C PHE A 233 -3.55 45.48 -20.78
N THR A 234 -2.38 44.86 -21.02
CA THR A 234 -1.87 44.48 -22.37
C THR A 234 -0.60 43.63 -22.24
N SER A 235 -0.55 42.52 -22.97
CA SER A 235 0.62 41.63 -23.14
C SER A 235 1.57 42.15 -24.23
N PRO A 236 2.85 41.73 -24.19
CA PRO A 236 3.64 41.42 -25.37
C PRO A 236 3.49 39.96 -25.80
#